data_AF-A0A6I0E5X5-F1
#
_entry.id   AF-A0A6I0E5X5-F1
#
_cell.length_a   1.000
_cell.length_b   1.000
_cell.length_c   1.000
_cell.angle_alpha   90.00
_cell.angle_beta   90.00
_cell.angle_gamma   90.00
#
_symmetry.space_group_name_H-M   'P 1'
#
loop_
_entity.id
_entity.type
_entity.pdbx_description
1 polymer ?
#
loop_
_entity_poly.entity_id
_entity_poly.type
_entity_poly.pdbx_seq_one_letter_code
_entity_poly.pdbx_strand_id
1 'polypeptide(L)' 'MTAKVEMADYEARAEAAYAAMYDAAPHNVKDHYEDACLNLSHAIESAAGLGLQQEVVRLKKRSEEIDAVYNHQFRYVGR' A
#
# COMPACT_ATOMS: atom_id res chain seq x y z
N MET A 1 -8.46 5.64 19.68
CA MET A 1 -7.92 6.18 18.42
C MET A 1 -9.09 6.72 17.61
N THR A 2 -8.93 7.80 16.83
CA THR A 2 -10.00 8.25 15.93
C THR A 2 -9.84 7.53 14.59
N ALA A 3 -10.94 7.28 13.88
CA ALA A 3 -10.91 6.60 12.58
C ALA A 3 -10.02 7.30 11.53
N LYS A 4 -9.82 8.62 11.65
CA LYS A 4 -8.86 9.36 10.79
C LYS A 4 -7.40 9.04 11.14
N VAL A 5 -7.09 8.80 12.42
CA VAL A 5 -5.77 8.34 12.85
C VAL A 5 -5.54 6.91 12.38
N GLU A 6 -6.54 6.03 12.47
CA GLU A 6 -6.46 4.66 11.94
C GLU A 6 -6.18 4.63 10.43
N MET A 7 -6.88 5.46 9.64
CA MET A 7 -6.61 5.61 8.21
C MET A 7 -5.15 6.01 7.93
N ALA A 8 -4.64 7.00 8.66
CA ALA A 8 -3.27 7.48 8.49
C ALA A 8 -2.23 6.43 8.93
N ASP A 9 -2.52 5.66 9.97
CA ASP A 9 -1.66 4.57 10.44
C ASP A 9 -1.58 3.45 9.39
N TYR A 10 -2.70 3.07 8.77
CA TYR A 10 -2.71 2.12 7.67
C TYR A 10 -1.92 2.63 6.47
N GLU A 11 -2.10 3.89 6.08
CA GLU A 11 -1.33 4.49 4.99
C GLU A 11 0.18 4.48 5.30
N ALA A 12 0.58 4.88 6.51
CA ALA A 12 1.99 4.88 6.91
C ALA A 12 2.60 3.47 6.87
N ARG A 13 1.85 2.45 7.28
CA ARG A 13 2.29 1.04 7.18
C ARG A 13 2.43 0.58 5.74
N ALA A 14 1.50 0.99 4.88
CA ALA A 14 1.60 0.66 3.46
C ALA A 14 2.84 1.26 2.81
N GLU A 15 3.14 2.53 3.09
CA GLU A 15 4.33 3.19 2.57
C GLU A 15 5.63 2.58 3.14
N ALA A 16 5.63 2.16 4.41
CA ALA A 16 6.76 1.46 5.00
C ALA A 16 7.01 0.09 4.33
N ALA A 17 5.94 -0.67 4.05
CA ALA A 17 6.04 -1.94 3.34
C ALA A 17 6.50 -1.73 1.88
N TYR A 18 5.99 -0.71 1.20
CA TYR A 18 6.46 -0.32 -0.13
C TYR A 18 7.95 0.05 -0.15
N ALA A 19 8.41 0.82 0.84
CA ALA A 19 9.83 1.14 0.97
C ALA A 19 10.68 -0.12 1.18
N ALA A 20 10.22 -1.04 2.03
CA ALA A 20 10.91 -2.30 2.30
C ALA A 20 11.06 -3.19 1.06
N MET A 21 10.21 -3.05 0.03
CA MET A 21 10.36 -3.79 -1.24
C MET A 21 11.72 -3.56 -1.91
N TYR A 22 12.29 -2.35 -1.78
CA TYR A 22 13.57 -2.01 -2.43
C TYR A 22 14.79 -2.61 -1.73
N ASP A 23 14.69 -2.82 -0.41
CA ASP A 23 15.76 -3.38 0.41
C ASP A 23 15.62 -4.91 0.61
N ALA A 24 14.49 -5.47 0.20
CA ALA A 24 14.18 -6.88 0.39
C ALA A 24 14.96 -7.78 -0.57
N ALA A 25 15.31 -8.97 -0.09
CA ALA A 25 15.77 -10.06 -0.95
C ALA A 25 14.66 -10.44 -1.96
N PRO A 26 14.99 -10.89 -3.18
CA PRO A 26 14.00 -11.14 -4.24
C PRO A 26 12.81 -12.03 -3.83
N HIS A 27 13.05 -13.03 -2.98
CA HIS A 27 12.01 -13.95 -2.51
C HIS A 27 11.02 -13.32 -1.51
N ASN A 28 11.37 -12.19 -0.88
CA ASN A 28 10.54 -11.49 0.11
C ASN A 28 9.82 -10.27 -0.46
N VAL A 29 10.19 -9.79 -1.66
CA VAL A 29 9.61 -8.57 -2.25
C VAL A 29 8.09 -8.70 -2.42
N LYS A 30 7.60 -9.90 -2.80
CA LYS A 30 6.18 -10.17 -2.95
C LYS A 30 5.41 -9.99 -1.65
N ASP A 31 5.97 -10.44 -0.52
CA ASP A 31 5.32 -10.33 0.79
C ASP A 31 5.17 -8.86 1.19
N HIS A 32 6.21 -8.05 0.99
CA HIS A 32 6.15 -6.60 1.24
C HIS A 32 5.17 -5.86 0.31
N TYR A 33 5.06 -6.30 -0.94
CA TYR A 33 4.05 -5.77 -1.86
C TYR A 33 2.62 -6.12 -1.40
N GLU A 34 2.38 -7.36 -0.97
CA GLU A 34 1.09 -7.81 -0.45
C GLU A 34 0.72 -7.05 0.84
N ASP A 35 1.68 -6.82 1.73
CA ASP A 35 1.51 -5.99 2.93
C ASP A 35 1.14 -4.54 2.58
N ALA A 36 1.81 -3.94 1.58
CA ALA A 36 1.49 -2.59 1.13
C ALA A 36 0.05 -2.50 0.58
N CYS A 37 -0.36 -3.47 -0.24
CA CYS A 37 -1.71 -3.55 -0.80
C CYS A 37 -2.78 -3.72 0.28
N LEU A 38 -2.53 -4.60 1.26
CA LEU A 38 -3.46 -4.86 2.36
C LEU A 38 -3.69 -3.60 3.20
N ASN A 39 -2.60 -2.93 3.59
CA ASN A 39 -2.69 -1.71 4.39
C ASN A 39 -3.37 -0.56 3.62
N LEU A 40 -3.10 -0.39 2.31
CA LEU A 40 -3.83 0.59 1.50
C LEU A 40 -5.32 0.26 1.39
N SER A 41 -5.68 -1.01 1.27
CA SER A 41 -7.08 -1.43 1.24
C SER A 41 -7.82 -1.01 2.52
N HIS A 42 -7.20 -1.24 3.69
CA HIS A 42 -7.75 -0.79 4.98
C HIS A 42 -7.83 0.74 5.12
N ALA A 43 -6.84 1.47 4.60
CA ALA A 43 -6.90 2.94 4.57
C ALA A 43 -8.07 3.42 3.68
N ILE A 44 -8.29 2.80 2.51
CA ILE A 44 -9.39 3.11 1.60
C ILE A 44 -10.75 2.82 2.24
N GLU A 45 -10.91 1.67 2.89
CA GLU A 45 -12.12 1.30 3.62
C GLU A 45 -12.43 2.31 4.73
N SER A 46 -11.40 2.71 5.49
CA SER A 46 -11.51 3.70 6.55
C SER A 46 -11.93 5.07 5.99
N ALA A 47 -11.28 5.53 4.91
CA ALA A 47 -11.62 6.79 4.24
C ALA A 47 -13.05 6.79 3.69
N ALA A 48 -13.49 5.67 3.11
CA ALA A 48 -14.84 5.49 2.59
C ALA A 48 -15.88 5.53 3.72
N GLY A 49 -15.62 4.83 4.84
CA GLY A 49 -16.46 4.86 6.04
C GLY A 49 -16.61 6.26 6.66
N LEU A 50 -15.61 7.12 6.48
CA LEU A 50 -15.62 8.52 6.91
C LEU A 50 -16.22 9.50 5.90
N GLY A 51 -16.62 9.02 4.71
CA GLY A 51 -17.12 9.88 3.63
C GLY A 51 -16.04 10.77 2.99
N LEU A 52 -14.76 10.47 3.20
CA LEU A 52 -13.62 11.25 2.68
C LEU A 52 -13.29 10.83 1.24
N GLN A 53 -14.17 11.18 0.29
CA GLN A 53 -14.06 10.73 -1.11
C GLN A 53 -12.75 11.15 -1.80
N GLN A 54 -12.19 12.31 -1.45
CA GLN A 54 -10.91 12.75 -1.99
C GLN A 54 -9.76 11.85 -1.53
N GLU A 55 -9.78 11.41 -0.26
CA GLU A 55 -8.78 10.47 0.27
C GLU A 55 -8.92 9.09 -0.37
N VAL A 56 -10.15 8.60 -0.58
CA VAL A 56 -10.38 7.35 -1.31
C VAL A 56 -9.76 7.38 -2.70
N VAL A 57 -9.96 8.46 -3.46
CA VAL A 57 -9.38 8.61 -4.80
C VAL A 57 -7.85 8.66 -4.73
N ARG A 58 -7.30 9.42 -3.78
CA ARG A 58 -5.84 9.56 -3.58
C ARG A 58 -5.19 8.21 -3.24
N LEU A 59 -5.77 7.46 -2.30
CA LEU A 59 -5.26 6.17 -1.85
C LEU A 59 -5.38 5.09 -2.93
N LYS A 60 -6.46 5.09 -3.72
CA LYS A 60 -6.60 4.20 -4.89
C LYS A 60 -5.53 4.45 -5.94
N LYS A 61 -5.32 5.72 -6.30
CA LYS A 61 -4.24 6.10 -7.22
C LYS A 61 -2.88 5.62 -6.69
N ARG A 62 -2.65 5.77 -5.38
CA ARG A 62 -1.41 5.29 -4.77
C ARG A 62 -1.24 3.77 -4.86
N SER A 63 -2.32 3.02 -4.67
CA SER A 63 -2.34 1.56 -4.87
C SER A 63 -2.00 1.16 -6.30
N GLU A 64 -2.52 1.88 -7.30
CA GLU A 64 -2.22 1.64 -8.72
C GLU A 64 -0.73 1.91 -9.03
N GLU A 65 -0.16 2.95 -8.44
CA GLU A 65 1.27 3.26 -8.59
C GLU A 65 2.16 2.15 -8.03
N ILE A 66 1.85 1.65 -6.83
CA ILE A 66 2.61 0.56 -6.19
C ILE A 66 2.47 -0.74 -6.99
N ASP A 67 1.27 -1.07 -7.48
CA ASP A 67 1.05 -2.22 -8.34
C ASP A 67 1.86 -2.14 -9.64
N ALA A 68 1.88 -0.97 -10.28
CA ALA A 68 2.68 -0.74 -11.48
C ALA A 68 4.18 -0.93 -11.20
N VAL A 69 4.69 -0.42 -10.07
CA VAL A 69 6.09 -0.59 -9.66
C VAL A 69 6.42 -2.06 -9.42
N TYR A 70 5.61 -2.79 -8.65
CA TYR A 70 5.82 -4.21 -8.40
C TYR A 70 5.87 -5.01 -9.71
N ASN A 71 4.87 -4.81 -10.57
CA ASN A 71 4.76 -5.53 -11.84
C ASN A 71 5.91 -5.24 -12.80
N HIS A 72 6.41 -4.00 -12.84
CA HIS A 72 7.48 -3.60 -13.75
C HIS A 72 8.88 -3.93 -13.22
N GLN A 73 9.12 -3.74 -11.93
CA GLN A 73 10.48 -3.78 -11.37
C GLN A 73 10.82 -5.08 -10.65
N PHE A 74 9.82 -5.77 -10.08
CA PHE A 74 10.10 -6.82 -9.10
C PHE A 74 9.50 -8.18 -9.46
N ARG A 75 8.33 -8.21 -10.12
CA ARG A 75 7.56 -9.45 -10.37
C ARG A 75 8.31 -10.57 -11.10
N TYR A 76 9.34 -10.23 -11.87
CA TYR A 76 10.16 -11.18 -12.63
C TYR A 76 11.59 -11.29 -12.12
N VAL A 77 11.95 -10.56 -11.06
CA VAL A 77 13.29 -10.61 -10.47
C VAL A 77 13.42 -11.88 -9.64
N GLY A 78 14.32 -12.78 -10.03
CA GLY A 78 14.59 -14.04 -9.32
C GLY A 78 13.83 -15.28 -9.82
N ARG A 79 13.25 -15.26 -11.02
CA ARG A 79 12.90 -16.49 -11.76
C ARG A 79 14.11 -17.14 -12.41
#